data_AF-A0A959YE30-F1
#
_entry.id   AF-A0A959YE30-F1
#
_cell.length_a   1.000
_cell.length_b   1.000
_cell.length_c   1.000
_cell.angle_alpha   90.00
_cell.angle_beta   90.00
_cell.angle_gamma   90.00
#
_symmetry.space_group_name_H-M   'P 1'
#
loop_
_entity.id
_entity.type
_entity.pdbx_description
1 polymer ?
#
loop_
_entity_poly.entity_id
_entity_poly.type
_entity_poly.pdbx_seq_one_letter_code
_entity_poly.pdbx_strand_id
1 'polypeptide(L)' 'MSEEAYRYSNGTITVHWRPERCTHSTNCWRGLPRVFQPRDRPWVKIDGAESERIAEQVGRCPSGALHVTWNADAEE' A
#
# COMPACT_ATOMS: atom_id res chain seq x y z
N MET A 1 18.22 -13.39 3.52
CA MET A 1 17.46 -13.31 2.25
C MET A 1 16.64 -12.05 2.36
N SER A 2 16.89 -11.08 1.49
CA SER A 2 16.35 -9.73 1.60
C SER A 2 14.88 -9.74 1.17
N GLU A 3 13.97 -9.57 2.11
CA GLU A 3 12.55 -9.29 1.83
C GLU A 3 12.49 -7.93 1.12
N GLU A 4 12.45 -7.92 -0.21
CA GLU A 4 12.44 -6.70 -1.01
C GLU A 4 11.02 -6.10 -1.00
N ALA A 5 10.74 -5.31 0.04
CA ALA A 5 9.50 -4.56 0.17
C ALA A 5 9.57 -3.27 -0.66
N TYR A 6 8.71 -3.13 -1.67
CA TYR A 6 8.54 -1.88 -2.39
C TYR A 6 7.95 -0.82 -1.45
N ARG A 7 8.54 0.37 -1.43
CA ARG A 7 8.13 1.47 -0.56
C ARG A 7 7.63 2.64 -1.39
N TYR A 8 6.43 3.12 -1.07
CA TYR A 8 5.79 4.26 -1.72
C TYR A 8 5.43 5.29 -0.66
N SER A 9 6.09 6.45 -0.67
CA SER A 9 5.87 7.53 0.30
C SER A 9 5.30 8.78 -0.37
N ASN A 10 4.30 9.42 0.25
CA ASN A 10 3.67 10.67 -0.24
C ASN A 10 3.95 11.87 0.68
N GLY A 11 4.91 11.76 1.59
CA GLY A 11 5.08 12.70 2.70
C GLY A 11 4.18 12.34 3.89
N THR A 12 2.88 12.07 3.70
CA THR A 12 1.96 11.76 4.81
C THR A 12 2.02 10.30 5.28
N ILE A 13 2.06 9.36 4.34
CA ILE A 13 2.13 7.92 4.64
C ILE A 13 3.17 7.23 3.77
N THR A 14 3.70 6.11 4.25
CA THR A 14 4.60 5.21 3.54
C THR A 14 3.93 3.84 3.44
N VAL A 15 3.66 3.40 2.21
CA VAL A 15 3.11 2.08 1.92
C VAL A 15 4.24 1.13 1.58
N HIS A 16 4.36 0.06 2.36
CA HIS A 16 5.26 -1.07 2.15
C HIS A 16 4.49 -2.21 1.50
N TRP A 17 4.93 -2.64 0.32
CA TRP A 17 4.34 -3.74 -0.43
C TRP A 17 5.32 -4.91 -0.56
N ARG A 18 4.88 -6.10 -0.12
CA ARG A 18 5.63 -7.36 -0.22
C ARG A 18 4.90 -8.32 -1.17
N PRO A 19 5.30 -8.42 -2.44
CA PRO A 19 4.64 -9.31 -3.41
C PRO A 19 4.72 -10.79 -2.99
N GLU A 20 5.79 -11.18 -2.32
CA GLU A 20 6.07 -12.52 -1.81
C GLU A 20 5.06 -13.04 -0.77
N ARG A 21 4.41 -12.17 0.00
CA ARG A 21 3.29 -12.56 0.88
C ARG A 21 1.93 -12.41 0.23
N CYS A 22 1.85 -11.88 -0.98
CA CYS A 22 0.58 -11.63 -1.63
C CYS A 22 -0.03 -12.94 -2.16
N THR A 23 -1.16 -13.34 -1.57
CA THR A 23 -1.95 -14.51 -1.98
C THR A 23 -2.81 -14.26 -3.22
N HIS A 24 -2.59 -13.15 -3.95
CA HIS A 24 -3.41 -12.72 -5.08
C HIS A 24 -4.93 -12.71 -4.82
N SER A 25 -5.35 -12.39 -3.58
CA SER A 25 -6.76 -12.38 -3.18
C SER A 25 -7.62 -11.34 -3.89
N THR A 26 -7.04 -10.45 -4.71
CA THR A 26 -7.70 -9.35 -5.45
C THR A 26 -8.46 -8.31 -4.60
N ASN A 27 -8.53 -8.49 -3.28
CA ASN A 27 -9.26 -7.60 -2.38
C ASN A 27 -8.68 -6.18 -2.40
N CYS A 28 -7.35 -6.04 -2.49
CA CYS A 28 -6.64 -4.75 -2.48
C CYS A 28 -7.11 -3.82 -3.61
N TRP A 29 -7.03 -4.30 -4.86
CA TRP A 29 -7.40 -3.50 -6.04
C TRP A 29 -8.90 -3.50 -6.33
N ARG A 30 -9.69 -4.46 -5.81
CA ARG A 30 -11.16 -4.34 -5.85
C ARG A 30 -11.68 -3.24 -4.93
N GLY A 31 -11.11 -3.08 -3.74
CA GLY A 31 -11.55 -2.05 -2.80
C GLY A 31 -11.10 -0.66 -3.21
N LEU A 32 -9.85 -0.52 -3.65
CA LEU A 32 -9.28 0.75 -4.11
C LEU A 32 -8.55 0.60 -5.46
N PRO A 33 -9.29 0.49 -6.58
CA PRO A 33 -8.69 0.36 -7.92
C PRO A 33 -7.95 1.62 -8.36
N ARG A 34 -8.26 2.78 -7.77
CA ARG A 34 -7.56 4.03 -8.05
C ARG A 34 -6.14 4.04 -7.48
N VAL A 35 -5.94 3.38 -6.33
CA VAL A 35 -4.66 3.31 -5.61
C VAL A 35 -3.87 2.08 -6.04
N PHE A 36 -4.45 0.89 -5.94
CA PHE A 36 -3.75 -0.36 -6.25
C PHE A 36 -3.98 -0.75 -7.71
N GLN A 37 -2.98 -0.51 -8.56
CA GLN A 37 -3.05 -0.77 -9.99
C GLN A 37 -2.00 -1.83 -10.40
N PRO A 38 -2.34 -3.13 -10.40
CA PRO A 38 -1.44 -4.21 -10.86
C PRO A 38 -0.96 -4.08 -12.30
N ARG A 39 -1.68 -3.32 -13.13
CA ARG A 39 -1.35 -3.14 -14.55
C ARG A 39 -0.61 -1.84 -14.85
N ASP A 40 -0.52 -0.94 -13.88
CA ASP A 40 0.08 0.38 -14.06
C ASP A 40 1.34 0.52 -13.21
N ARG A 41 2.30 1.34 -13.64
CA ARG A 41 3.50 1.66 -12.86
C ARG A 41 3.50 3.17 -12.62
N PRO A 42 3.42 3.63 -11.37
CA PRO A 42 3.59 2.89 -10.11
C PRO A 42 2.38 2.03 -9.68
N TRP A 43 2.67 0.88 -9.05
CA TRP A 43 1.67 -0.12 -8.62
C TRP A 43 0.76 0.41 -7.50
N VAL A 44 1.31 1.15 -6.55
CA VAL A 44 0.54 1.89 -5.53
C VAL A 44 0.58 3.37 -5.88
N LYS A 45 -0.55 3.91 -6.29
CA LYS A 45 -0.78 5.35 -6.41
C LYS A 45 -1.38 5.87 -5.11
N ILE A 46 -0.48 6.23 -4.20
CA ILE A 46 -0.82 6.89 -2.92
C ILE A 46 -1.59 8.20 -3.10
N ASP A 47 -1.54 8.81 -4.29
CA ASP A 47 -2.32 10.01 -4.67
C ASP A 47 -3.76 9.67 -5.14
N GLY A 48 -4.05 8.40 -5.41
CA GLY A 48 -5.33 7.97 -5.97
C GLY A 48 -6.51 7.98 -4.98
N ALA A 49 -6.24 8.10 -3.68
CA ALA A 49 -7.24 8.22 -2.61
C ALA A 49 -6.60 8.79 -1.33
N GLU A 50 -7.44 9.10 -0.33
CA GLU A 50 -6.99 9.56 0.98
C GLU A 50 -6.17 8.49 1.72
N SER A 51 -5.14 8.93 2.45
CA SER A 51 -4.26 8.09 3.24
C SER A 51 -5.01 7.16 4.20
N GLU A 52 -6.11 7.63 4.79
CA GLU A 52 -6.94 6.85 5.70
C GLU A 52 -7.64 5.67 4.99
N ARG A 53 -8.20 5.92 3.80
CA ARG A 53 -8.80 4.88 2.93
C ARG A 53 -7.77 3.82 2.56
N ILE A 54 -6.54 4.25 2.25
CA ILE A 54 -5.43 3.36 1.93
C ILE A 54 -5.11 2.49 3.15
N ALA A 55 -5.00 3.09 4.34
CA ALA A 55 -4.72 2.38 5.58
C ALA A 55 -5.80 1.34 5.93
N GLU A 56 -7.07 1.71 5.85
CA GLU A 56 -8.19 0.78 6.04
C GLU A 56 -8.12 -0.41 5.07
N GLN A 57 -7.84 -0.13 3.79
CA GLN A 57 -7.80 -1.16 2.77
C GLN A 57 -6.60 -2.09 2.93
N VAL A 58 -5.46 -1.55 3.35
CA VAL A 58 -4.29 -2.33 3.74
C VAL A 58 -4.62 -3.24 4.92
N GLY A 59 -5.37 -2.74 5.92
CA GLY A 59 -5.87 -3.54 7.05
C GLY A 59 -6.85 -4.65 6.65
N ARG A 60 -7.57 -4.49 5.53
CA ARG A 60 -8.45 -5.53 4.95
C ARG A 60 -7.69 -6.61 4.19
N CYS A 61 -6.36 -6.51 4.08
CA CYS A 61 -5.53 -7.51 3.41
C CYS A 61 -5.34 -8.74 4.33
N PRO A 62 -5.97 -9.90 4.02
CA PRO A 62 -5.89 -11.08 4.89
C PRO A 62 -4.50 -11.70 4.94
N SER A 63 -3.65 -11.40 3.96
CA SER A 63 -2.30 -11.93 3.85
C SER A 63 -1.22 -11.08 4.54
N GLY A 64 -1.56 -9.86 4.97
CA GLY A 64 -0.57 -8.93 5.53
C GLY A 64 0.55 -8.55 4.55
N ALA A 65 0.31 -8.73 3.24
CA ALA A 65 1.29 -8.43 2.19
C ALA A 65 1.53 -6.92 2.00
N LEU A 66 0.62 -6.11 2.53
CA LEU A 66 0.65 -4.66 2.48
C LEU A 66 0.75 -4.15 3.91
N HIS A 67 1.61 -3.17 4.13
CA HIS A 67 1.71 -2.42 5.37
C HIS A 67 1.71 -0.93 5.04
N VAL A 68 1.05 -0.15 5.88
CA VAL A 68 1.12 1.31 5.82
C VAL A 68 1.72 1.79 7.12
N THR A 69 2.63 2.75 7.02
CA THR A 69 3.17 3.48 8.14
C THR A 69 2.81 4.94 7.95
N TRP A 70 2.23 5.55 8.97
CA TRP A 70 1.99 6.99 8.98
C TRP A 70 3.33 7.66 9.24
N ASN A 71 3.77 8.54 8.34
CA ASN A 71 4.90 9.40 8.66
C ASN A 71 4.33 10.49 9.58
N ALA A 72 4.24 10.17 10.88
CA ALA A 72 3.99 11.16 11.91
C ALA A 72 5.21 12.10 12.11
N ASP A 73 6.32 11.83 11.41
CA ASP A 73 7.61 12.50 11.58
C ASP A 73 7.86 13.52 10.45
N ALA A 74 6.87 14.36 10.19
CA ALA A 74 7.10 15.68 9.60
C ALA A 74 6.85 16.73 10.68
N GLU A 75 7.47 16.53 11.84
CA GLU A 75 7.56 17.53 12.90
C GLU A 75 9.06 17.79 13.13
N GLU A 76 9.46 18.94 12.57
CA GLU A 76 10.67 19.75 12.73
C GLU A 76 11.28 19.87 14.14
#